data_AF-A0A9X1SIG5-F1
#
_entry.id   AF-A0A9X1SIG5-F1
#
_cell.length_a   1.000
_cell.length_b   1.000
_cell.length_c   1.000
_cell.angle_alpha   90.00
_cell.angle_beta   90.00
_cell.angle_gamma   90.00
#
_symmetry.space_group_name_H-M   'P 1'
#
loop_
_entity.id
_entity.type
_entity.pdbx_description
1 polymer ?
#
loop_
_entity_poly.entity_id
_entity_poly.type
_entity_poly.pdbx_seq_one_letter_code
_entity_poly.pdbx_strand_id
1 'polypeptide(L)'
;MEESVAPSTLPQSATTVRTWISRTAKATFFLLIALPLTWICFAGEMVHQSGLIAVTSVSVDYDQDWEHGWPYVFLEREYLGPGSSPLAFDEGSPTFSWTWLLADLLIYVGLLSLLLWLCCAKRVGDRGRFSFSLRTALVGTTLLSLLMANVSNCYLQSQREAEIGRQLKSEGQLVLSKYIGPRWFSRLGLDEITPLKMEGIELVRIRSDELSEEQLTAIYSKLAELSRLSYLHFGGSALTDEEVGRLLAARQRWPIRKLWIFGPSFRGHSLENVRSLPSLVELRIFSSGFDDKGFSAISQWSSLEGVCVPKTSVTAEAVQLAAKMPNLRYVDFYDTEITEEDCEVLEERGIEYGVGKTVNPSASD
;
A
#
# COMPACT_ATOMS: atom_id res chain seq x y z
N MET A 1 -47.33 -48.07 56.66
CA MET A 1 -46.35 -48.33 55.58
C MET A 1 -46.20 -47.03 54.82
N GLU A 2 -45.24 -46.20 55.22
CA GLU A 2 -44.77 -45.05 54.43
C GLU A 2 -43.38 -45.43 53.91
N GLU A 3 -43.26 -45.64 52.61
CA GLU A 3 -41.98 -45.82 51.93
C GLU A 3 -41.39 -44.44 51.62
N SER A 4 -40.31 -44.11 52.33
CA SER A 4 -39.47 -42.93 52.11
C SER A 4 -38.64 -43.10 50.83
N VAL A 5 -38.97 -42.35 49.78
CA VAL A 5 -38.16 -42.24 48.56
C VAL A 5 -36.92 -41.36 48.82
N ALA A 6 -35.73 -41.97 48.74
CA ALA A 6 -34.46 -41.25 48.85
C ALA A 6 -34.13 -40.48 47.55
N PRO A 7 -33.58 -39.24 47.63
CA PRO A 7 -33.18 -38.49 46.44
C PRO A 7 -31.85 -39.02 45.90
N SER A 8 -31.80 -39.28 44.59
CA SER A 8 -30.61 -39.68 43.85
C SER A 8 -29.58 -38.54 43.78
N THR A 9 -28.63 -38.53 44.71
CA THR A 9 -27.47 -37.63 44.66
C THR A 9 -26.45 -38.15 43.64
N LEU A 10 -26.36 -37.51 42.46
CA LEU A 10 -25.21 -37.66 41.58
C LEU A 10 -23.91 -37.26 42.32
N PRO A 11 -22.79 -37.98 42.14
CA PRO A 11 -21.56 -37.72 42.89
C PRO A 11 -20.97 -36.34 42.56
N GLN A 12 -20.73 -35.52 43.59
CA GLN A 12 -20.17 -34.15 43.51
C GLN A 12 -18.82 -34.06 42.78
N SER A 13 -18.08 -35.17 42.68
CA SER A 13 -16.82 -35.25 41.92
C SER A 13 -17.03 -35.12 40.40
N ALA A 14 -18.11 -35.68 39.87
CA ALA A 14 -18.40 -35.67 38.42
C ALA A 14 -18.81 -34.27 37.93
N THR A 15 -19.51 -33.48 38.75
CA THR A 15 -19.87 -32.09 38.42
C THR A 15 -18.65 -31.18 38.43
N THR A 16 -17.72 -31.39 39.36
CA THR A 16 -16.46 -30.63 39.46
C THR A 16 -15.57 -30.85 38.23
N VAL A 17 -15.39 -32.11 37.80
CA VAL A 17 -14.60 -32.43 36.59
C VAL A 17 -15.24 -31.83 35.33
N ARG A 18 -16.57 -31.92 35.18
CA ARG A 18 -17.30 -31.37 34.04
C ARG A 18 -17.21 -29.84 33.93
N THR A 19 -17.29 -29.15 35.07
CA THR A 19 -17.12 -27.69 35.11
C THR A 19 -15.69 -27.27 34.79
N TRP A 20 -14.70 -28.04 35.23
CA TRP A 20 -13.29 -27.79 34.91
C TRP A 20 -13.03 -27.97 33.41
N ILE A 21 -13.47 -29.08 32.80
CA ILE A 21 -13.35 -29.34 31.36
C ILE A 21 -14.04 -28.23 30.53
N SER A 22 -15.21 -27.77 30.96
CA SER A 22 -15.89 -26.67 30.25
C SER A 22 -15.15 -25.35 30.35
N ARG A 23 -14.48 -25.06 31.48
CA ARG A 23 -13.71 -23.83 31.66
C ARG A 23 -12.42 -23.86 30.84
N THR A 24 -11.72 -25.00 30.84
CA THR A 24 -10.51 -25.18 30.03
C THR A 24 -10.84 -25.08 28.54
N ALA A 25 -11.88 -25.75 28.05
CA ALA A 25 -12.28 -25.65 26.64
C ALA A 25 -12.62 -24.21 26.20
N LYS A 26 -13.28 -23.42 27.06
CA LYS A 26 -13.56 -22.01 26.78
C LYS A 26 -12.31 -21.15 26.78
N ALA A 27 -11.40 -21.37 27.73
CA ALA A 27 -10.12 -20.66 27.79
C ALA A 27 -9.26 -20.99 26.56
N THR A 28 -9.20 -22.27 26.16
CA THR A 28 -8.49 -22.69 24.95
C THR A 28 -9.11 -22.05 23.70
N PHE A 29 -10.44 -22.08 23.54
CA PHE A 29 -11.11 -21.43 22.41
C PHE A 29 -10.85 -19.92 22.38
N PHE A 30 -10.89 -19.25 23.54
CA PHE A 30 -10.56 -17.83 23.65
C PHE A 30 -9.13 -17.56 23.19
N LEU A 31 -8.14 -18.31 23.72
CA LEU A 31 -6.73 -18.12 23.38
C LEU A 31 -6.43 -18.43 21.91
N LEU A 32 -7.10 -19.42 21.31
CA LEU A 32 -6.95 -19.77 19.90
C LEU A 32 -7.35 -18.64 18.94
N ILE A 33 -8.22 -17.72 19.36
CA ILE A 33 -8.63 -16.56 18.56
C ILE A 33 -7.90 -15.30 19.02
N ALA A 34 -7.74 -15.11 20.33
CA ALA A 34 -7.12 -13.92 20.90
C ALA A 34 -5.64 -13.79 20.53
N LEU A 35 -4.86 -14.88 20.52
CA LEU A 35 -3.43 -14.82 20.19
C LEU A 35 -3.20 -14.41 18.72
N PRO A 36 -3.82 -15.05 17.70
CA PRO A 36 -3.71 -14.58 16.32
C PRO A 36 -4.24 -13.16 16.13
N LEU A 37 -5.33 -12.78 16.80
CA LEU A 37 -5.84 -11.41 16.74
C LEU A 37 -4.83 -10.39 17.28
N THR A 38 -4.14 -10.74 18.38
CA THR A 38 -3.08 -9.90 18.96
C THR A 38 -1.91 -9.77 17.99
N TRP A 39 -1.51 -10.88 17.36
CA TRP A 39 -0.50 -10.87 16.31
C TRP A 39 -0.89 -9.95 15.15
N ILE A 40 -2.12 -10.09 14.63
CA ILE A 40 -2.65 -9.23 13.56
C ILE A 40 -2.62 -7.76 13.96
N CYS A 41 -2.99 -7.39 15.18
CA CYS A 41 -3.09 -6.00 15.61
C CYS A 41 -1.74 -5.33 15.87
N PHE A 42 -0.72 -6.07 16.34
CA PHE A 42 0.49 -5.45 16.88
C PHE A 42 1.81 -5.92 16.25
N ALA A 43 1.85 -7.10 15.63
CA ALA A 43 3.07 -7.54 14.94
C ALA A 43 3.33 -6.67 13.72
N GLY A 44 4.62 -6.39 13.50
CA GLY A 44 5.13 -5.71 12.32
C GLY A 44 5.06 -6.62 11.10
N GLU A 45 4.73 -6.02 9.96
CA GLU A 45 4.79 -6.63 8.65
C GLU A 45 5.89 -5.94 7.85
N MET A 46 6.79 -6.72 7.27
CA MET A 46 7.80 -6.18 6.35
C MET A 46 7.10 -5.90 5.01
N VAL A 47 7.02 -4.61 4.66
CA VAL A 47 6.28 -4.15 3.47
C VAL A 47 7.21 -4.01 2.26
N HIS A 48 8.49 -3.74 2.52
CA HIS A 48 9.51 -3.64 1.51
C HIS A 48 10.84 -4.14 2.08
N GLN A 49 11.60 -4.83 1.24
CA GLN A 49 12.99 -5.16 1.49
C GLN A 49 13.77 -4.85 0.22
N SER A 50 14.80 -4.01 0.34
CA SER A 50 15.68 -3.73 -0.79
C SER A 50 16.49 -4.97 -1.17
N GLY A 51 17.16 -4.88 -2.32
CA GLY A 51 18.30 -5.76 -2.59
C GLY A 51 19.41 -5.61 -1.53
N LEU A 52 20.47 -6.39 -1.72
CA LEU A 52 21.66 -6.35 -0.87
C LEU A 52 22.30 -4.94 -0.92
N ILE A 53 22.41 -4.26 0.23
CA ILE A 53 23.04 -2.93 0.30
C ILE A 53 24.54 -3.05 0.57
N ALA A 54 24.93 -3.87 1.55
CA ALA A 54 26.32 -4.04 1.95
C ALA A 54 26.62 -5.49 2.33
N VAL A 55 27.78 -5.99 1.89
CA VAL A 55 28.36 -7.25 2.37
C VAL A 55 29.60 -6.91 3.16
N THR A 56 29.58 -7.18 4.46
CA THR A 56 30.79 -7.21 5.27
C THR A 56 31.26 -8.66 5.44
N SER A 57 32.44 -8.87 6.01
CA SER A 57 32.92 -10.22 6.34
C SER A 57 32.06 -10.95 7.38
N VAL A 58 31.11 -10.24 8.03
CA VAL A 58 30.33 -10.72 9.17
C VAL A 58 28.82 -10.69 8.93
N SER A 59 28.31 -9.75 8.12
CA SER A 59 26.87 -9.62 7.83
C SER A 59 26.57 -9.22 6.38
N VAL A 60 25.36 -9.56 5.95
CA VAL A 60 24.72 -9.04 4.75
C VAL A 60 23.62 -8.11 5.22
N ASP A 61 23.68 -6.84 4.84
CA ASP A 61 22.73 -5.83 5.29
C ASP A 61 21.70 -5.51 4.20
N TYR A 62 20.45 -5.34 4.63
CA TYR A 62 19.30 -5.03 3.80
C TYR A 62 18.60 -3.78 4.35
N ASP A 63 17.92 -3.06 3.45
CA ASP A 63 16.96 -2.03 3.81
C ASP A 63 15.62 -2.70 4.00
N GLN A 64 14.96 -2.43 5.10
CA GLN A 64 13.71 -3.08 5.45
C GLN A 64 12.73 -2.06 6.00
N ASP A 65 11.59 -1.94 5.34
CA ASP A 65 10.48 -1.12 5.81
C ASP A 65 9.45 -2.02 6.49
N TRP A 66 9.19 -1.72 7.75
CA TRP A 66 8.24 -2.44 8.59
C TRP A 66 7.08 -1.53 8.99
N GLU A 67 5.87 -2.08 8.96
CA GLU A 67 4.66 -1.39 9.42
C GLU A 67 3.94 -2.20 10.50
N HIS A 68 3.56 -1.53 11.59
CA HIS A 68 2.82 -2.11 12.71
C HIS A 68 1.45 -1.47 12.85
N GLY A 69 0.47 -2.29 13.25
CA GLY A 69 -0.90 -1.84 13.49
C GLY A 69 -1.92 -2.45 12.53
N TRP A 70 -3.14 -2.62 13.03
CA TRP A 70 -4.31 -3.00 12.26
C TRP A 70 -5.59 -2.58 13.01
N PRO A 71 -6.54 -1.89 12.35
CA PRO A 71 -6.55 -1.57 10.92
C PRO A 71 -5.69 -0.36 10.51
N TYR A 72 -5.20 0.45 11.47
CA TYR A 72 -4.38 1.63 11.16
C TYR A 72 -2.89 1.37 11.40
N VAL A 73 -2.02 1.99 10.62
CA VAL A 73 -0.57 1.92 10.86
C VAL A 73 -0.22 2.95 11.92
N PHE A 74 0.27 2.49 13.08
CA PHE A 74 0.67 3.38 14.17
C PHE A 74 2.19 3.50 14.31
N LEU A 75 2.96 2.60 13.71
CA LEU A 75 4.42 2.62 13.75
C LEU A 75 4.96 2.12 12.41
N GLU A 76 5.79 2.94 11.78
CA GLU A 76 6.62 2.54 10.65
C GLU A 76 8.08 2.51 11.11
N ARG A 77 8.87 1.56 10.62
CA ARG A 77 10.30 1.44 10.94
C ARG A 77 11.08 1.16 9.68
N GLU A 78 11.99 2.04 9.35
CA GLU A 78 13.03 1.80 8.35
C GLU A 78 14.26 1.25 9.07
N TYR A 79 14.67 0.04 8.69
CA TYR A 79 15.74 -0.70 9.35
C TYR A 79 16.80 -1.14 8.35
N LEU A 80 18.02 -0.67 8.58
CA LEU A 80 19.22 -1.05 7.83
C LEU A 80 20.01 -2.08 8.64
N GLY A 81 20.05 -3.33 8.17
CA GLY A 81 20.81 -4.38 8.86
C GLY A 81 20.51 -5.80 8.37
N PRO A 82 20.98 -6.83 9.10
CA PRO A 82 20.93 -8.23 8.65
C PRO A 82 19.55 -8.89 8.72
N GLY A 83 18.54 -8.18 9.24
CA GLY A 83 17.21 -8.69 9.53
C GLY A 83 16.63 -8.07 10.80
N SER A 84 15.41 -7.54 10.75
CA SER A 84 14.65 -7.12 11.95
C SER A 84 13.55 -8.14 12.28
N SER A 85 12.97 -8.00 13.48
CA SER A 85 11.87 -8.85 13.96
C SER A 85 10.50 -8.16 13.77
N PRO A 86 9.43 -8.92 13.51
CA PRO A 86 8.05 -8.42 13.61
C PRO A 86 7.69 -7.85 14.99
N LEU A 87 8.40 -8.24 16.05
CA LEU A 87 8.14 -7.78 17.43
C LEU A 87 9.07 -6.64 17.87
N ALA A 88 9.97 -6.18 17.00
CA ALA A 88 10.83 -5.04 17.31
C ALA A 88 10.00 -3.74 17.24
N PHE A 89 10.31 -2.79 18.14
CA PHE A 89 9.56 -1.53 18.26
C PHE A 89 10.47 -0.28 18.21
N ASP A 90 11.74 -0.42 18.58
CA ASP A 90 12.71 0.67 18.73
C ASP A 90 13.95 0.52 17.83
N GLU A 91 13.93 -0.44 16.91
CA GLU A 91 14.99 -0.63 15.92
C GLU A 91 14.80 0.31 14.72
N GLY A 92 15.91 0.84 14.19
CA GLY A 92 15.92 1.68 12.99
C GLY A 92 15.51 3.14 13.25
N SER A 93 14.85 3.75 12.27
CA SER A 93 14.23 5.08 12.34
C SER A 93 12.70 4.95 12.50
N PRO A 94 12.18 4.82 13.74
CA PRO A 94 10.75 4.64 13.98
C PRO A 94 9.95 5.95 13.85
N THR A 95 8.88 5.93 13.06
CA THR A 95 7.86 7.00 13.02
C THR A 95 6.58 6.54 13.70
N PHE A 96 6.15 7.25 14.75
CA PHE A 96 5.08 6.80 15.64
C PHE A 96 3.87 7.73 15.65
N SER A 97 2.66 7.16 15.55
CA SER A 97 1.38 7.87 15.64
C SER A 97 0.54 7.39 16.83
N TRP A 98 0.51 8.18 17.89
CA TRP A 98 -0.27 7.90 19.10
C TRP A 98 -1.77 7.84 18.86
N THR A 99 -2.29 8.63 17.91
CA THR A 99 -3.72 8.62 17.58
C THR A 99 -4.15 7.30 16.96
N TRP A 100 -3.32 6.73 16.09
CA TRP A 100 -3.60 5.45 15.45
C TRP A 100 -3.42 4.29 16.41
N LEU A 101 -2.41 4.32 17.29
CA LEU A 101 -2.28 3.31 18.34
C LEU A 101 -3.53 3.28 19.22
N LEU A 102 -4.02 4.44 19.66
CA LEU A 102 -5.19 4.51 20.54
C LEU A 102 -6.45 3.97 19.83
N ALA A 103 -6.64 4.32 18.55
CA ALA A 103 -7.74 3.80 17.75
C ALA A 103 -7.69 2.27 17.63
N ASP A 104 -6.53 1.71 17.31
CA ASP A 104 -6.34 0.26 17.21
C ASP A 104 -6.54 -0.45 18.56
N LEU A 105 -6.05 0.13 19.66
CA LEU A 105 -6.27 -0.41 21.01
C LEU A 105 -7.76 -0.47 21.36
N LEU A 106 -8.53 0.57 21.05
CA LEU A 106 -9.97 0.60 21.29
C LEU A 106 -10.70 -0.47 20.47
N ILE A 107 -10.34 -0.64 19.20
CA ILE A 107 -10.88 -1.69 18.33
C ILE A 107 -10.53 -3.07 18.90
N TYR A 108 -9.26 -3.29 19.26
CA TYR A 108 -8.78 -4.56 19.81
C TYR A 108 -9.48 -4.94 21.12
N VAL A 109 -9.61 -4.00 22.07
CA VAL A 109 -10.35 -4.22 23.32
C VAL A 109 -11.82 -4.51 23.05
N GLY A 110 -12.44 -3.82 22.08
CA GLY A 110 -13.81 -4.10 21.64
C GLY A 110 -13.98 -5.54 21.11
N LEU A 111 -13.04 -5.99 20.25
CA LEU A 111 -13.04 -7.34 19.70
C LEU A 111 -12.81 -8.41 20.79
N LEU A 112 -11.87 -8.20 21.71
CA LEU A 112 -11.67 -9.10 22.85
C LEU A 112 -12.88 -9.15 23.77
N SER A 113 -13.51 -8.02 24.04
CA SER A 113 -14.72 -7.95 24.87
C SER A 113 -15.89 -8.70 24.21
N LEU A 114 -16.03 -8.57 22.89
CA LEU A 114 -17.00 -9.33 22.11
C LEU A 114 -16.68 -10.83 22.14
N LEU A 115 -15.42 -11.21 21.99
CA LEU A 115 -14.97 -12.61 22.05
C LEU A 115 -15.21 -13.22 23.44
N LEU A 116 -14.90 -12.49 24.50
CA LEU A 116 -15.20 -12.88 25.88
C LEU A 116 -16.71 -13.03 26.08
N TRP A 117 -17.52 -12.09 25.61
CA TRP A 117 -18.97 -12.17 25.68
C TRP A 117 -19.51 -13.42 24.98
N LEU A 118 -18.98 -13.76 23.80
CA LEU A 118 -19.33 -14.99 23.08
C LEU A 118 -18.92 -16.25 23.84
N CYS A 119 -17.76 -16.26 24.50
CA CYS A 119 -17.28 -17.40 25.31
C CYS A 119 -18.07 -17.55 26.63
N CYS A 120 -18.49 -16.44 27.22
CA CYS A 120 -19.10 -16.35 28.54
C CYS A 120 -20.64 -16.36 28.53
N ALA A 121 -21.29 -16.18 27.38
CA ALA A 121 -22.74 -16.27 27.24
C ALA A 121 -23.29 -17.52 27.97
N LYS A 122 -24.05 -17.28 29.04
CA LYS A 122 -24.57 -18.30 29.96
C LYS A 122 -25.50 -19.25 29.20
N ARG A 123 -25.25 -20.57 29.31
CA ARG A 123 -26.17 -21.60 28.80
C ARG A 123 -27.22 -21.92 29.86
N VAL A 124 -28.50 -21.76 29.51
CA VAL A 124 -29.61 -22.39 30.23
C VAL A 124 -29.90 -23.70 29.52
N GLY A 125 -29.85 -24.82 30.23
CA GLY A 125 -30.28 -26.12 29.73
C GLY A 125 -29.13 -27.06 29.36
N ASP A 126 -28.99 -28.11 30.15
CA ASP A 126 -28.05 -29.21 29.97
C ASP A 126 -28.44 -30.08 28.75
N ARG A 127 -27.57 -30.16 27.74
CA ARG A 127 -27.29 -31.36 26.90
C ARG A 127 -26.17 -31.03 25.91
N GLY A 128 -25.21 -31.95 25.75
CA GLY A 128 -23.89 -31.78 25.12
C GLY A 128 -23.83 -31.46 23.61
N ARG A 129 -24.60 -30.49 23.12
CA ARG A 129 -24.45 -29.91 21.78
C ARG A 129 -24.14 -28.42 21.92
N PHE A 130 -23.29 -27.87 21.05
CA PHE A 130 -23.01 -26.44 21.00
C PHE A 130 -24.32 -25.68 20.67
N SER A 131 -25.01 -25.13 21.67
CA SER A 131 -26.19 -24.29 21.46
C SER A 131 -25.79 -22.81 21.55
N PHE A 132 -25.86 -22.10 20.43
CA PHE A 132 -25.68 -20.65 20.37
C PHE A 132 -27.04 -19.95 20.57
N SER A 133 -27.06 -18.78 21.22
CA SER A 133 -28.25 -17.91 21.17
C SER A 133 -28.44 -17.43 19.73
N LEU A 134 -29.70 -17.24 19.29
CA LEU A 134 -29.98 -16.69 17.96
C LEU A 134 -29.24 -15.36 17.73
N ARG A 135 -29.12 -14.53 18.76
CA ARG A 135 -28.38 -13.25 18.69
C ARG A 135 -26.89 -13.46 18.45
N THR A 136 -26.27 -14.37 19.18
CA THR A 136 -24.84 -14.69 19.03
C THR A 136 -24.55 -15.36 17.69
N ALA A 137 -25.47 -16.21 17.22
CA ALA A 137 -25.37 -16.83 15.90
C ALA A 137 -25.46 -15.75 14.81
N LEU A 138 -26.44 -14.85 14.90
CA LEU A 138 -26.61 -13.77 13.93
C LEU A 138 -25.37 -12.89 13.83
N VAL A 139 -24.87 -12.37 14.97
CA VAL A 139 -23.66 -11.54 15.02
C VAL A 139 -22.45 -12.29 14.44
N GLY A 140 -22.24 -13.54 14.86
CA GLY A 140 -21.14 -14.35 14.36
C GLY A 140 -21.22 -14.60 12.85
N THR A 141 -22.41 -14.90 12.34
CA THR A 141 -22.62 -15.07 10.88
C THR A 141 -22.39 -13.77 10.12
N THR A 142 -22.88 -12.63 10.62
CA THR A 142 -22.65 -11.33 9.97
C THR A 142 -21.17 -10.98 9.92
N LEU A 143 -20.42 -11.15 11.02
CA LEU A 143 -18.99 -10.90 11.06
C LEU A 143 -18.22 -11.82 10.11
N LEU A 144 -18.56 -13.12 10.08
CA LEU A 144 -17.97 -14.06 9.14
C LEU A 144 -18.30 -13.67 7.70
N SER A 145 -19.54 -13.26 7.40
CA SER A 145 -19.94 -12.78 6.08
C SER A 145 -19.17 -11.54 5.66
N LEU A 146 -18.94 -10.57 6.57
CA LEU A 146 -18.13 -9.39 6.27
C LEU A 146 -16.66 -9.74 6.02
N LEU A 147 -16.09 -10.65 6.82
CA LEU A 147 -14.72 -11.13 6.64
C LEU A 147 -14.57 -11.86 5.29
N MET A 148 -15.48 -12.77 4.97
CA MET A 148 -15.51 -13.49 3.71
C MET A 148 -15.78 -12.56 2.52
N ALA A 149 -16.63 -11.55 2.68
CA ALA A 149 -16.88 -10.55 1.65
C ALA A 149 -15.63 -9.72 1.36
N ASN A 150 -14.87 -9.33 2.40
CA ASN A 150 -13.62 -8.60 2.23
C ASN A 150 -12.57 -9.43 1.46
N VAL A 151 -12.34 -10.69 1.88
CA VAL A 151 -11.43 -11.60 1.16
C VAL A 151 -11.91 -11.86 -0.26
N SER A 152 -13.20 -12.14 -0.45
CA SER A 152 -13.80 -12.36 -1.77
C SER A 152 -13.64 -11.14 -2.68
N ASN A 153 -13.84 -9.93 -2.17
CA ASN A 153 -13.67 -8.70 -2.95
C ASN A 153 -12.21 -8.50 -3.38
N CYS A 154 -11.25 -8.71 -2.47
CA CYS A 154 -9.82 -8.64 -2.80
C CYS A 154 -9.43 -9.69 -3.85
N TYR A 155 -9.93 -10.92 -3.70
CA TYR A 155 -9.68 -11.99 -4.64
C TYR A 155 -10.29 -11.72 -6.02
N LEU A 156 -11.55 -11.30 -6.09
CA LEU A 156 -12.21 -10.96 -7.36
C LEU A 156 -11.52 -9.79 -8.06
N GLN A 157 -11.08 -8.78 -7.30
CA GLN A 157 -10.29 -7.69 -7.83
C GLN A 157 -8.96 -8.19 -8.38
N SER A 158 -8.26 -9.05 -7.65
CA SER A 158 -7.00 -9.65 -8.07
C SER A 158 -7.16 -10.42 -9.38
N GLN A 159 -8.22 -11.23 -9.53
CA GLN A 159 -8.47 -11.97 -10.77
C GLN A 159 -8.68 -11.04 -11.98
N ARG A 160 -9.40 -9.93 -11.80
CA ARG A 160 -9.60 -8.93 -12.85
C ARG A 160 -8.29 -8.25 -13.25
N GLU A 161 -7.53 -7.76 -12.28
CA GLU A 161 -6.25 -7.09 -12.54
C GLU A 161 -5.22 -8.07 -13.11
N ALA A 162 -5.24 -9.35 -12.72
CA ALA A 162 -4.38 -10.38 -13.29
C ALA A 162 -4.70 -10.68 -14.77
N GLU A 163 -5.98 -10.67 -15.16
CA GLU A 163 -6.38 -10.77 -16.57
C GLU A 163 -5.89 -9.55 -17.37
N ILE A 164 -6.12 -8.34 -16.88
CA ILE A 164 -5.62 -7.10 -17.50
C ILE A 164 -4.09 -7.16 -17.63
N GLY A 165 -3.40 -7.59 -16.59
CA GLY A 165 -1.94 -7.71 -16.57
C GLY A 165 -1.42 -8.72 -17.60
N ARG A 166 -2.13 -9.85 -17.79
CA ARG A 166 -1.80 -10.81 -18.85
C ARG A 166 -1.97 -10.19 -20.24
N GLN A 167 -3.04 -9.43 -20.46
CA GLN A 167 -3.28 -8.76 -21.73
C GLN A 167 -2.21 -7.69 -22.01
N LEU A 168 -1.91 -6.82 -21.04
CA LEU A 168 -0.86 -5.81 -21.18
C LEU A 168 0.52 -6.43 -21.45
N LYS A 169 0.86 -7.53 -20.76
CA LYS A 169 2.11 -8.28 -21.03
C LYS A 169 2.12 -8.87 -22.43
N SER A 170 0.99 -9.39 -22.92
CA SER A 170 0.89 -9.91 -24.29
C SER A 170 1.03 -8.80 -25.36
N GLU A 171 0.70 -7.57 -25.00
CA GLU A 171 0.88 -6.36 -25.80
C GLU A 171 2.29 -5.75 -25.65
N GLY A 172 3.24 -6.49 -25.06
CA GLY A 172 4.64 -6.08 -24.92
C GLY A 172 4.91 -5.08 -23.79
N GLN A 173 3.92 -4.79 -22.95
CA GLN A 173 4.04 -3.83 -21.86
C GLN A 173 4.64 -4.48 -20.62
N LEU A 174 5.43 -3.73 -19.85
CA LEU A 174 6.01 -4.23 -18.61
C LEU A 174 5.04 -3.95 -17.45
N VAL A 175 4.70 -5.01 -16.71
CA VAL A 175 3.72 -4.96 -15.62
C VAL A 175 4.31 -5.65 -14.41
N LEU A 176 4.35 -4.94 -13.28
CA LEU A 176 4.73 -5.49 -11.97
C LEU A 176 3.51 -5.54 -11.06
N SER A 177 3.40 -6.64 -10.34
CA SER A 177 2.32 -6.90 -9.41
C SER A 177 2.79 -6.79 -7.97
N LYS A 178 1.86 -6.45 -7.07
CA LYS A 178 2.04 -6.44 -5.62
C LYS A 178 0.88 -7.15 -4.95
N TYR A 179 1.09 -7.63 -3.73
CA TYR A 179 0.01 -8.15 -2.89
C TYR A 179 -1.06 -7.07 -2.60
N ILE A 180 -2.33 -7.42 -2.82
CA ILE A 180 -3.49 -6.53 -2.61
C ILE A 180 -4.51 -7.07 -1.62
N GLY A 181 -4.26 -8.24 -1.04
CA GLY A 181 -5.15 -8.85 -0.06
C GLY A 181 -5.20 -8.08 1.28
N PRO A 182 -6.10 -8.48 2.19
CA PRO A 182 -6.16 -7.89 3.52
C PRO A 182 -4.88 -8.18 4.31
N ARG A 183 -4.29 -7.19 4.99
CA ARG A 183 -3.05 -7.38 5.78
C ARG A 183 -3.14 -8.46 6.86
N TRP A 184 -4.30 -8.61 7.50
CA TRP A 184 -4.48 -9.69 8.47
C TRP A 184 -4.33 -11.07 7.83
N PHE A 185 -4.58 -11.20 6.53
CA PHE A 185 -4.45 -12.44 5.79
C PHE A 185 -2.97 -12.75 5.53
N SER A 186 -2.17 -11.77 5.07
CA SER A 186 -0.71 -11.92 4.92
C SER A 186 -0.01 -12.13 6.26
N ARG A 187 -0.37 -11.38 7.31
CA ARG A 187 0.23 -11.53 8.65
C ARG A 187 0.02 -12.88 9.31
N LEU A 188 -1.04 -13.60 8.92
CA LEU A 188 -1.28 -14.98 9.35
C LEU A 188 -0.57 -16.01 8.45
N GLY A 189 0.18 -15.58 7.43
CA GLY A 189 0.82 -16.42 6.41
C GLY A 189 -0.19 -17.11 5.49
N LEU A 190 -1.44 -16.62 5.43
CA LEU A 190 -2.49 -17.28 4.66
C LEU A 190 -2.28 -17.12 3.14
N ASP A 191 -1.64 -16.05 2.71
CA ASP A 191 -1.24 -15.81 1.33
C ASP A 191 -0.16 -16.78 0.82
N GLU A 192 0.72 -17.26 1.70
CA GLU A 192 1.72 -18.26 1.38
C GLU A 192 1.17 -19.69 1.39
N ILE A 193 0.34 -20.03 2.38
CA ILE A 193 -0.15 -21.42 2.57
C ILE A 193 -1.42 -21.73 1.77
N THR A 194 -2.18 -20.72 1.36
CA THR A 194 -3.39 -20.93 0.55
C THR A 194 -3.10 -20.70 -0.93
N PRO A 195 -3.82 -21.36 -1.85
CA PRO A 195 -3.68 -21.09 -3.28
C PRO A 195 -4.29 -19.74 -3.70
N LEU A 196 -4.81 -18.94 -2.76
CA LEU A 196 -5.47 -17.67 -3.04
C LEU A 196 -4.43 -16.57 -3.24
N LYS A 197 -3.82 -16.54 -4.43
CA LYS A 197 -2.97 -15.43 -4.84
C LYS A 197 -3.80 -14.17 -5.04
N MET A 198 -3.59 -13.18 -4.17
CA MET A 198 -4.22 -11.86 -4.23
C MET A 198 -3.21 -10.82 -4.66
N GLU A 199 -2.86 -10.85 -5.94
CA GLU A 199 -1.95 -9.90 -6.59
C GLU A 199 -2.75 -8.86 -7.41
N GLY A 200 -2.34 -7.60 -7.35
CA GLY A 200 -2.84 -6.52 -8.21
C GLY A 200 -1.70 -5.76 -8.85
N ILE A 201 -2.02 -4.92 -9.82
CA ILE A 201 -1.00 -4.23 -10.62
C ILE A 201 -0.55 -2.97 -9.89
N GLU A 202 0.73 -2.91 -9.55
CA GLU A 202 1.35 -1.76 -8.89
C GLU A 202 2.00 -0.82 -9.90
N LEU A 203 2.72 -1.39 -10.87
CA LEU A 203 3.48 -0.64 -11.88
C LEU A 203 3.13 -1.10 -13.29
N VAL A 204 2.87 -0.14 -14.17
CA VAL A 204 2.84 -0.37 -15.61
C VAL A 204 3.80 0.57 -16.31
N ARG A 205 4.64 0.01 -17.19
CA ARG A 205 5.44 0.75 -18.15
C ARG A 205 4.90 0.51 -19.55
N ILE A 206 4.39 1.59 -20.14
CA ILE A 206 3.88 1.65 -21.50
C ILE A 206 5.01 2.05 -22.45
N ARG A 207 5.19 1.31 -23.53
CA ARG A 207 6.00 1.66 -24.70
C ARG A 207 5.08 1.90 -25.89
N SER A 208 4.99 3.14 -26.37
CA SER A 208 4.09 3.50 -27.48
C SER A 208 4.66 3.32 -28.87
N ASP A 209 5.98 3.14 -29.01
CA ASP A 209 6.70 3.19 -30.30
C ASP A 209 6.16 2.29 -31.42
N GLU A 210 5.54 1.15 -31.06
CA GLU A 210 5.10 0.12 -32.00
C GLU A 210 3.58 -0.09 -31.97
N LEU A 211 2.82 0.81 -31.31
CA LEU A 211 1.39 0.64 -31.08
C LEU A 211 0.56 1.53 -32.01
N SER A 212 -0.51 0.96 -32.58
CA SER A 212 -1.52 1.74 -33.29
C SER A 212 -2.39 2.55 -32.31
N GLU A 213 -3.07 3.56 -32.84
CA GLU A 213 -4.01 4.39 -32.07
C GLU A 213 -5.15 3.58 -31.41
N GLU A 214 -5.61 2.54 -32.09
CA GLU A 214 -6.63 1.62 -31.56
C GLU A 214 -6.07 0.80 -30.38
N GLN A 215 -4.83 0.34 -30.49
CA GLN A 215 -4.15 -0.41 -29.41
C GLN A 215 -3.89 0.50 -28.20
N LEU A 216 -3.42 1.73 -28.41
CA LEU A 216 -3.23 2.70 -27.33
C LEU A 216 -4.55 3.00 -26.61
N THR A 217 -5.63 3.22 -27.35
CA THR A 217 -6.96 3.46 -26.77
C THR A 217 -7.44 2.26 -25.94
N ALA A 218 -7.22 1.03 -26.42
CA ALA A 218 -7.54 -0.18 -25.67
C ALA A 218 -6.66 -0.37 -24.42
N ILE A 219 -5.40 0.03 -24.46
CA ILE A 219 -4.53 0.02 -23.28
C ILE A 219 -5.00 1.05 -22.26
N TYR A 220 -5.31 2.28 -22.68
CA TYR A 220 -5.74 3.34 -21.77
C TYR A 220 -7.05 2.98 -21.05
N SER A 221 -8.00 2.33 -21.72
CA SER A 221 -9.23 1.86 -21.09
C SER A 221 -8.94 0.80 -20.02
N LYS A 222 -8.06 -0.17 -20.31
CA LYS A 222 -7.63 -1.18 -19.31
C LYS A 222 -6.95 -0.53 -18.11
N LEU A 223 -6.07 0.45 -18.33
CA LEU A 223 -5.39 1.18 -17.24
C LEU A 223 -6.37 1.97 -16.38
N ALA A 224 -7.41 2.53 -17.00
CA ALA A 224 -8.46 3.25 -16.29
C ALA A 224 -9.24 2.34 -15.32
N GLU A 225 -9.27 1.02 -15.54
CA GLU A 225 -9.89 0.04 -14.63
C GLU A 225 -9.02 -0.31 -13.41
N LEU A 226 -7.71 -0.05 -13.45
CA LEU A 226 -6.77 -0.42 -12.38
C LEU A 226 -6.94 0.49 -11.18
N SER A 227 -7.53 -0.03 -10.10
CA SER A 227 -7.85 0.81 -8.93
C SER A 227 -6.69 0.99 -7.95
N ARG A 228 -5.62 0.19 -8.07
CA ARG A 228 -4.44 0.21 -7.18
C ARG A 228 -3.12 0.54 -7.90
N LEU A 229 -3.19 0.94 -9.17
CA LEU A 229 -2.03 1.36 -9.94
C LEU A 229 -1.33 2.53 -9.24
N SER A 230 -0.09 2.32 -8.80
CA SER A 230 0.68 3.30 -8.04
C SER A 230 1.79 3.95 -8.88
N TYR A 231 2.33 3.23 -9.86
CA TYR A 231 3.42 3.70 -10.72
C TYR A 231 3.02 3.56 -12.19
N LEU A 232 3.10 4.66 -12.92
CA LEU A 232 2.84 4.68 -14.34
C LEU A 232 4.04 5.28 -15.05
N HIS A 233 4.68 4.50 -15.91
CA HIS A 233 5.71 4.99 -16.82
C HIS A 233 5.13 4.98 -18.23
N PHE A 234 5.10 6.13 -18.87
CA PHE A 234 4.70 6.27 -20.26
C PHE A 234 5.87 6.76 -21.10
N GLY A 235 6.31 5.92 -22.04
CA GLY A 235 7.50 6.21 -22.84
C GLY A 235 7.29 5.94 -24.33
N GLY A 236 7.85 6.82 -25.17
CA GLY A 236 7.93 6.61 -26.62
C GLY A 236 8.77 7.68 -27.32
N SER A 237 9.49 7.28 -28.36
CA SER A 237 10.25 8.16 -29.26
C SER A 237 9.38 9.21 -29.94
N ALA A 238 8.12 8.88 -30.23
CA ALA A 238 7.14 9.78 -30.85
C ALA A 238 6.10 10.33 -29.86
N LEU A 239 6.33 10.21 -28.55
CA LEU A 239 5.34 10.60 -27.55
C LEU A 239 5.02 12.11 -27.60
N THR A 240 3.74 12.43 -27.73
CA THR A 240 3.20 13.80 -27.88
C THR A 240 2.34 14.24 -26.70
N ASP A 241 2.11 15.55 -26.58
CA ASP A 241 1.15 16.11 -25.63
C ASP A 241 -0.26 15.52 -25.78
N GLU A 242 -0.73 15.28 -27.01
CA GLU A 242 -2.06 14.74 -27.27
C GLU A 242 -2.23 13.31 -26.72
N GLU A 243 -1.22 12.45 -26.87
CA GLU A 243 -1.23 11.09 -26.33
C GLU A 243 -1.23 11.09 -24.79
N VAL A 244 -0.38 11.90 -24.16
CA VAL A 244 -0.38 12.05 -22.69
C VAL A 244 -1.71 12.60 -22.20
N GLY A 245 -2.27 13.59 -22.91
CA GLY A 245 -3.58 14.15 -22.60
C GLY A 245 -4.71 13.11 -22.68
N ARG A 246 -4.70 12.27 -23.72
CA ARG A 246 -5.68 11.17 -23.88
C ARG A 246 -5.55 10.12 -22.78
N LEU A 247 -4.33 9.72 -22.43
CA LEU A 247 -4.09 8.81 -21.31
C LEU A 247 -4.66 9.39 -20.01
N LEU A 248 -4.29 10.62 -19.66
CA LEU A 248 -4.72 11.24 -18.40
C LEU A 248 -6.24 11.50 -18.38
N ALA A 249 -6.86 11.77 -19.54
CA ALA A 249 -8.30 11.93 -19.67
C ALA A 249 -9.09 10.61 -19.60
N ALA A 250 -8.45 9.45 -19.77
CA ALA A 250 -9.12 8.15 -19.73
C ALA A 250 -9.74 7.83 -18.35
N ARG A 251 -9.33 8.54 -17.29
CA ARG A 251 -9.87 8.39 -15.95
C ARG A 251 -9.91 9.73 -15.21
N GLN A 252 -11.07 10.03 -14.59
CA GLN A 252 -11.25 11.27 -13.83
C GLN A 252 -10.38 11.38 -12.58
N ARG A 253 -10.07 10.24 -11.94
CA ARG A 253 -9.32 10.17 -10.68
C ARG A 253 -8.34 9.01 -10.70
N TRP A 254 -7.10 9.32 -11.07
CA TRP A 254 -6.01 8.35 -11.06
C TRP A 254 -5.54 8.03 -9.62
N PRO A 255 -5.32 6.75 -9.28
CA PRO A 255 -4.74 6.34 -8.01
C PRO A 255 -3.19 6.39 -8.01
N ILE A 256 -2.58 6.88 -9.09
CA ILE A 256 -1.13 6.89 -9.27
C ILE A 256 -0.44 7.82 -8.28
N ARG A 257 0.65 7.33 -7.71
CA ARG A 257 1.57 8.08 -6.83
C ARG A 257 2.82 8.55 -7.55
N LYS A 258 3.28 7.78 -8.54
CA LYS A 258 4.45 8.11 -9.36
C LYS A 258 4.11 8.07 -10.83
N LEU A 259 4.43 9.14 -11.55
CA LEU A 259 4.23 9.25 -13.00
C LEU A 259 5.56 9.60 -13.65
N TRP A 260 6.02 8.75 -14.56
CA TRP A 260 7.22 8.97 -15.36
C TRP A 260 6.83 9.11 -16.83
N ILE A 261 7.24 10.20 -17.44
CA ILE A 261 7.00 10.49 -18.85
C ILE A 261 8.35 10.56 -19.55
N PHE A 262 8.53 9.75 -20.58
CA PHE A 262 9.72 9.76 -21.43
C PHE A 262 9.30 9.99 -22.88
N GLY A 263 9.64 11.14 -23.43
CA GLY A 263 9.25 11.47 -24.79
C GLY A 263 9.97 12.72 -25.25
N PRO A 264 10.89 12.65 -26.23
CA PRO A 264 11.73 13.80 -26.58
C PRO A 264 10.94 15.02 -27.08
N SER A 265 9.72 14.78 -27.59
CA SER A 265 8.84 15.80 -28.17
C SER A 265 7.75 16.31 -27.21
N PHE A 266 7.66 15.77 -26.00
CA PHE A 266 6.60 16.12 -25.05
C PHE A 266 6.85 17.50 -24.43
N ARG A 267 5.93 18.46 -24.57
CA ARG A 267 6.11 19.84 -24.06
C ARG A 267 5.44 20.09 -22.71
N GLY A 268 4.41 19.33 -22.37
CA GLY A 268 3.67 19.49 -21.11
C GLY A 268 2.44 20.40 -21.20
N HIS A 269 2.13 20.96 -22.37
CA HIS A 269 0.92 21.75 -22.60
C HIS A 269 -0.37 20.96 -22.34
N SER A 270 -0.38 19.65 -22.59
CA SER A 270 -1.57 18.84 -22.28
C SER A 270 -1.85 18.72 -20.78
N LEU A 271 -0.85 18.98 -19.93
CA LEU A 271 -1.01 18.95 -18.47
C LEU A 271 -1.85 20.14 -17.95
N GLU A 272 -1.96 21.23 -18.71
CA GLU A 272 -2.81 22.38 -18.33
C GLU A 272 -4.30 21.98 -18.21
N ASN A 273 -4.74 21.04 -19.05
CA ASN A 273 -6.10 20.50 -19.01
C ASN A 273 -6.31 19.47 -17.88
N VAL A 274 -5.22 19.03 -17.24
CA VAL A 274 -5.24 18.08 -16.12
C VAL A 274 -5.27 18.88 -14.82
N ARG A 275 -6.48 19.22 -14.38
CA ARG A 275 -6.75 20.10 -13.23
C ARG A 275 -5.97 19.73 -11.96
N SER A 276 -5.75 18.43 -11.71
CA SER A 276 -4.87 17.90 -10.67
C SER A 276 -4.83 16.36 -10.71
N LEU A 277 -3.71 15.76 -10.32
CA LEU A 277 -3.63 14.33 -9.98
C LEU A 277 -3.47 14.20 -8.45
N PRO A 278 -4.56 14.11 -7.66
CA PRO A 278 -4.54 14.39 -6.22
C PRO A 278 -3.75 13.37 -5.37
N SER A 279 -3.44 12.20 -5.93
CA SER A 279 -2.63 11.18 -5.26
C SER A 279 -1.18 11.19 -5.72
N LEU A 280 -0.83 12.02 -6.72
CA LEU A 280 0.49 12.03 -7.33
C LEU A 280 1.48 12.76 -6.43
N VAL A 281 2.49 12.03 -5.98
CA VAL A 281 3.54 12.50 -5.08
C VAL A 281 4.81 12.81 -5.85
N GLU A 282 5.13 12.01 -6.87
CA GLU A 282 6.37 12.12 -7.64
C GLU A 282 6.09 12.16 -9.14
N LEU A 283 6.64 13.18 -9.82
CA LEU A 283 6.57 13.33 -11.27
C LEU A 283 7.99 13.36 -11.83
N ARG A 284 8.27 12.50 -12.81
CA ARG A 284 9.52 12.59 -13.59
C ARG A 284 9.20 12.78 -15.07
N ILE A 285 9.82 13.79 -15.68
CA ILE A 285 9.67 14.07 -17.11
C ILE A 285 11.06 14.12 -17.72
N PHE A 286 11.30 13.23 -18.68
CA PHE A 286 12.51 13.17 -19.47
C PHE A 286 12.14 13.57 -20.90
N SER A 287 12.20 14.86 -21.18
CA SER A 287 11.85 15.44 -22.47
C SER A 287 12.58 16.74 -22.73
N SER A 288 13.39 16.80 -23.78
CA SER A 288 14.00 18.05 -24.24
C SER A 288 12.97 19.13 -24.58
N GLY A 289 11.74 18.74 -24.97
CA GLY A 289 10.68 19.67 -25.31
C GLY A 289 9.94 20.29 -24.13
N PHE A 290 10.12 19.77 -22.91
CA PHE A 290 9.42 20.27 -21.73
C PHE A 290 9.98 21.63 -21.30
N ASP A 291 9.12 22.63 -21.17
CA ASP A 291 9.49 24.04 -20.96
C ASP A 291 8.79 24.65 -19.73
N ASP A 292 9.01 25.95 -19.47
CA ASP A 292 8.42 26.65 -18.33
C ASP A 292 6.88 26.72 -18.36
N LYS A 293 6.25 26.60 -19.54
CA LYS A 293 4.78 26.51 -19.64
C LYS A 293 4.30 25.14 -19.17
N GLY A 294 4.98 24.08 -19.62
CA GLY A 294 4.78 22.73 -19.08
C GLY A 294 4.99 22.68 -17.56
N PHE A 295 6.03 23.35 -17.06
CA PHE A 295 6.29 23.43 -15.61
C PHE A 295 5.20 24.22 -14.86
N SER A 296 4.73 25.33 -15.44
CA SER A 296 3.63 26.12 -14.88
C SER A 296 2.36 25.29 -14.69
N ALA A 297 2.05 24.39 -15.63
CA ALA A 297 0.91 23.48 -15.52
C ALA A 297 0.99 22.57 -14.29
N ILE A 298 2.17 22.01 -14.00
CA ILE A 298 2.36 21.10 -12.85
C ILE A 298 2.54 21.84 -11.53
N SER A 299 2.95 23.12 -11.55
CA SER A 299 3.10 23.94 -10.34
C SER A 299 1.80 24.13 -9.55
N GLN A 300 0.66 23.93 -10.21
CA GLN A 300 -0.67 23.99 -9.60
C GLN A 300 -1.06 22.70 -8.85
N TRP A 301 -0.31 21.61 -9.03
CA TRP A 301 -0.61 20.32 -8.42
C TRP A 301 -0.12 20.26 -6.98
N SER A 302 -1.01 20.62 -6.06
CA SER A 302 -0.71 20.66 -4.63
C SER A 302 -0.29 19.32 -3.98
N SER A 303 -0.47 18.17 -4.64
CA SER A 303 -0.07 16.87 -4.09
C SER A 303 1.41 16.52 -4.31
N LEU A 304 2.10 17.21 -5.22
CA LEU A 304 3.49 16.88 -5.57
C LEU A 304 4.45 17.21 -4.43
N GLU A 305 5.28 16.24 -4.09
CA GLU A 305 6.39 16.36 -3.15
C GLU A 305 7.75 16.29 -3.86
N GLY A 306 7.82 15.60 -5.01
CA GLY A 306 9.04 15.45 -5.80
C GLY A 306 8.81 15.67 -7.29
N VAL A 307 9.64 16.52 -7.92
CA VAL A 307 9.60 16.77 -9.38
C VAL A 307 11.00 16.56 -9.95
N CYS A 308 11.14 15.70 -10.96
CA CYS A 308 12.41 15.57 -11.69
C CYS A 308 12.21 15.86 -13.16
N VAL A 309 12.88 16.90 -13.66
CA VAL A 309 12.78 17.37 -15.05
C VAL A 309 14.17 17.46 -15.69
N PRO A 310 14.98 16.39 -15.67
CA PRO A 310 16.32 16.48 -16.21
C PRO A 310 16.31 16.52 -17.74
N LYS A 311 17.32 17.17 -18.34
CA LYS A 311 17.47 17.31 -19.81
C LYS A 311 16.25 17.98 -20.45
N THR A 312 15.67 18.97 -19.79
CA THR A 312 14.52 19.74 -20.27
C THR A 312 14.93 21.17 -20.65
N SER A 313 14.03 21.92 -21.29
CA SER A 313 14.23 23.33 -21.69
C SER A 313 13.65 24.32 -20.66
N VAL A 314 13.54 23.91 -19.40
CA VAL A 314 13.10 24.78 -18.30
C VAL A 314 14.20 25.77 -17.93
N THR A 315 13.80 26.95 -17.44
CA THR A 315 14.69 28.04 -17.09
C THR A 315 14.53 28.44 -15.61
N ALA A 316 15.20 29.52 -15.19
CA ALA A 316 15.02 30.11 -13.87
C ALA A 316 13.55 30.44 -13.54
N GLU A 317 12.66 30.61 -14.53
CA GLU A 317 11.22 30.75 -14.30
C GLU A 317 10.60 29.52 -13.61
N ALA A 318 10.99 28.30 -14.03
CA ALA A 318 10.55 27.07 -13.38
C ALA A 318 11.00 26.99 -11.90
N VAL A 319 12.18 27.52 -11.57
CA VAL A 319 12.67 27.58 -10.19
C VAL A 319 11.75 28.45 -9.32
N GLN A 320 11.35 29.62 -9.84
CA GLN A 320 10.42 30.52 -9.16
C GLN A 320 9.01 29.91 -9.00
N LEU A 321 8.60 29.07 -9.95
CA LEU A 321 7.34 28.31 -9.86
C LEU A 321 7.44 27.18 -8.83
N ALA A 322 8.56 26.44 -8.82
CA ALA A 322 8.82 25.37 -7.86
C ALA A 322 8.79 25.88 -6.41
N ALA A 323 9.42 27.04 -6.15
CA ALA A 323 9.41 27.67 -4.83
C ALA A 323 7.99 27.98 -4.29
N LYS A 324 7.02 28.20 -5.18
CA LYS A 324 5.62 28.50 -4.84
C LYS A 324 4.77 27.25 -4.60
N MET A 325 5.29 26.06 -4.90
CA MET A 325 4.56 24.81 -4.67
C MET A 325 4.46 24.54 -3.16
N PRO A 326 3.27 24.22 -2.62
CA PRO A 326 3.04 24.20 -1.18
C PRO A 326 3.68 23.00 -0.47
N ASN A 327 3.75 21.85 -1.15
CA ASN A 327 4.18 20.57 -0.57
C ASN A 327 5.47 20.02 -1.22
N LEU A 328 6.09 20.78 -2.13
CA LEU A 328 7.30 20.36 -2.80
C LEU A 328 8.47 20.27 -1.80
N ARG A 329 9.16 19.14 -1.82
CA ARG A 329 10.31 18.83 -0.95
C ARG A 329 11.58 18.66 -1.75
N TYR A 330 11.49 18.13 -2.97
CA TYR A 330 12.63 17.89 -3.84
C TYR A 330 12.33 18.31 -5.29
N VAL A 331 13.29 18.97 -5.95
CA VAL A 331 13.23 19.27 -7.38
C VAL A 331 14.56 19.03 -8.09
N ASP A 332 14.53 18.33 -9.21
CA ASP A 332 15.72 17.98 -9.99
C ASP A 332 15.69 18.65 -11.37
N PHE A 333 16.69 19.48 -11.62
CA PHE A 333 16.95 20.22 -12.85
C PHE A 333 18.30 19.81 -13.50
N TYR A 334 18.81 18.60 -13.25
CA TYR A 334 20.05 18.13 -13.89
C TYR A 334 19.99 18.21 -15.42
N ASP A 335 21.12 18.56 -16.04
CA ASP A 335 21.26 18.74 -17.49
C ASP A 335 20.32 19.81 -18.09
N THR A 336 19.97 20.84 -17.32
CA THR A 336 19.28 22.06 -17.82
C THR A 336 20.25 23.25 -17.89
N GLU A 337 19.73 24.44 -18.21
CA GLU A 337 20.49 25.70 -18.16
C GLU A 337 20.48 26.37 -16.77
N ILE A 338 19.76 25.79 -15.80
CA ILE A 338 19.64 26.31 -14.44
C ILE A 338 20.97 26.11 -13.69
N THR A 339 21.40 27.16 -13.00
CA THR A 339 22.64 27.20 -12.21
C THR A 339 22.34 27.19 -10.70
N GLU A 340 23.37 27.00 -9.88
CA GLU A 340 23.21 27.10 -8.42
C GLU A 340 22.72 28.50 -8.00
N GLU A 341 23.12 29.55 -8.71
CA GLU A 341 22.71 30.95 -8.45
C GLU A 341 21.20 31.15 -8.63
N ASP A 342 20.56 30.42 -9.55
CA ASP A 342 19.12 30.51 -9.77
C ASP A 342 18.31 29.88 -8.61
N CYS A 343 18.94 28.99 -7.84
CA CYS A 343 18.29 28.15 -6.83
C CYS A 343 18.28 28.73 -5.40
N GLU A 344 18.79 29.96 -5.18
CA GLU A 344 18.77 30.63 -3.87
C GLU A 344 17.37 30.61 -3.23
N VAL A 345 16.32 30.83 -4.03
CA VAL A 345 14.92 30.83 -3.56
C VAL A 345 14.43 29.45 -3.07
N LEU A 346 15.02 28.36 -3.57
CA LEU A 346 14.69 27.00 -3.13
C LEU A 346 15.35 26.70 -1.79
N GLU A 347 16.58 27.14 -1.57
CA GLU A 347 17.28 27.05 -0.28
C GLU A 347 16.50 27.78 0.82
N GLU A 348 16.05 29.01 0.54
CA GLU A 348 15.25 29.80 1.48
C GLU A 348 13.94 29.10 1.86
N ARG A 349 13.36 28.32 0.95
CA ARG A 349 12.15 27.52 1.17
C ARG A 349 12.42 26.16 1.81
N GLY A 350 13.69 25.76 1.96
CA GLY A 350 14.08 24.44 2.46
C GLY A 350 13.71 23.30 1.52
N ILE A 351 13.67 23.56 0.21
CA ILE A 351 13.41 22.56 -0.83
C ILE A 351 14.76 22.01 -1.29
N GLU A 352 14.94 20.69 -1.19
CA GLU A 352 16.14 20.03 -1.74
C GLU A 352 16.14 20.14 -3.27
N TYR A 353 17.28 20.43 -3.87
CA TYR A 353 17.38 20.53 -5.31
C TYR A 353 18.63 19.89 -5.89
N GLY A 354 18.51 19.43 -7.14
CA GLY A 354 19.60 18.93 -7.95
C GLY A 354 19.81 19.83 -9.17
N VAL A 355 21.01 20.37 -9.33
CA VAL A 355 21.46 21.10 -10.53
C VAL A 355 22.84 20.60 -10.94
N GLY A 356 23.20 20.81 -12.20
CA GLY A 356 24.50 20.43 -12.75
C GLY A 356 24.37 19.73 -14.10
N LYS A 357 25.50 19.30 -14.64
CA LYS A 357 25.57 18.57 -15.92
C LYS A 357 26.15 17.18 -15.69
N THR A 358 25.56 16.17 -16.33
CA THR A 358 26.12 14.83 -16.39
C THR A 358 27.41 14.88 -17.20
N VAL A 359 28.55 14.83 -16.50
CA VAL A 359 29.85 14.69 -17.14
C VAL A 359 29.94 13.24 -17.64
N ASN A 360 29.81 13.03 -18.95
CA ASN A 360 30.03 11.71 -19.54
C ASN A 360 31.50 11.30 -19.32
N PRO A 361 31.80 10.18 -18.63
CA PRO A 361 33.18 9.74 -18.40
C PRO A 361 33.89 9.23 -19.68
N SER A 362 33.26 9.33 -20.85
CA SER A 362 33.84 8.91 -22.15
C SER A 362 34.50 10.05 -22.94
N ALA A 363 34.66 11.23 -22.35
CA ALA A 363 35.37 12.37 -22.95
C ALA A 363 36.62 12.73 -22.12
N SER A 364 37.44 11.72 -21.83
CA SER A 364 38.86 11.93 -21.52
C SER A 364 39.65 11.58 -22.76
N ASP A 365 40.43 12.56 -23.22
CA ASP A 365 41.30 12.64 -24.41
C ASP A 365 41.97 11.34 -24.91
#